data_AF-K9P3Q8-F1
#
_entry.id   AF-K9P3Q8-F1
#
_cell.length_a   1.000
_cell.length_b   1.000
_cell.length_c   1.000
_cell.angle_alpha   90.00
_cell.angle_beta   90.00
_cell.angle_gamma   90.00
#
_symmetry.space_group_name_H-M   'P 1'
#
loop_
_entity.id
_entity.type
_entity.pdbx_description
1 polymer ?
#
loop_
_entity_poly.entity_id
_entity_poly.type
_entity_poly.pdbx_seq_one_letter_code
_entity_poly.pdbx_strand_id
1 'polypeptide(L)'
;MDDQNHPLHAIDRETVDRLLAVERPEDGHLVDAARLLMRYAGFPGAADIRDDLERILRLWGLDVAALHARTRAIWAAGFRPGSAPVAEAVGSGFDTASDDAS
;
A
#
# COMPACT_ATOMS: atom_id res chain seq x y z
N MET A 1 12.73 -22.62 -13.14
CA MET A 1 11.75 -21.52 -13.27
C MET A 1 12.59 -20.26 -13.23
N ASP A 2 12.55 -19.47 -14.30
CA ASP A 2 13.29 -18.21 -14.34
C ASP A 2 12.57 -17.21 -13.44
N ASP A 3 13.29 -16.63 -12.48
CA ASP A 3 12.75 -15.57 -11.64
C ASP A 3 12.47 -14.34 -12.52
N GLN A 4 11.21 -13.91 -12.56
CA GLN A 4 10.84 -12.70 -13.30
C GLN A 4 11.27 -11.46 -12.54
N ASN A 5 11.80 -10.47 -13.27
CA ASN A 5 12.07 -9.17 -12.70
C ASN A 5 10.81 -8.31 -12.77
N HIS A 6 10.32 -7.84 -11.62
CA HIS A 6 9.15 -6.96 -11.59
C HIS A 6 9.54 -5.57 -12.13
N PRO A 7 8.76 -4.93 -13.02
CA PRO A 7 9.14 -3.65 -13.63
C PRO A 7 9.30 -2.50 -12.61
N LEU A 8 8.61 -2.59 -11.47
CA LEU A 8 8.72 -1.61 -10.38
C LEU A 8 9.75 -1.99 -9.32
N HIS A 9 10.51 -3.07 -9.52
CA HIS A 9 11.41 -3.63 -8.50
C HIS A 9 12.38 -2.58 -7.93
N ALA A 10 13.03 -1.79 -8.78
CA ALA A 10 13.99 -0.78 -8.31
C ALA A 10 13.35 0.25 -7.35
N ILE A 11 12.16 0.75 -7.69
CA ILE A 11 11.43 1.75 -6.89
C ILE A 11 10.91 1.13 -5.59
N ASP A 12 10.45 -0.12 -5.68
CA ASP A 12 9.92 -0.84 -4.53
C ASP A 12 11.03 -1.25 -3.56
N ARG A 13 12.21 -1.58 -4.08
CA ARG A 13 13.41 -1.86 -3.31
C ARG A 13 13.80 -0.66 -2.44
N GLU A 14 13.85 0.55 -3.01
CA GLU A 14 14.09 1.77 -2.24
C GLU A 14 13.04 1.98 -1.14
N THR A 15 11.79 1.64 -1.40
CA THR A 15 10.73 1.72 -0.39
C THR A 15 10.95 0.70 0.72
N VAL A 16 11.23 -0.56 0.39
CA VAL A 16 11.51 -1.63 1.36
C VAL A 16 12.72 -1.30 2.24
N ASP A 17 13.80 -0.80 1.64
CA ASP A 17 15.02 -0.46 2.38
C ASP A 17 14.77 0.67 3.39
N ARG A 18 13.95 1.68 3.03
CA ARG A 18 13.49 2.69 3.99
C ARG A 18 12.64 2.09 5.11
N LEU A 19 11.73 1.18 4.80
CA LEU A 19 10.87 0.54 5.80
C LEU A 19 11.65 -0.34 6.78
N LEU A 20 12.71 -1.01 6.32
CA LEU A 20 13.59 -1.82 7.18
C LEU A 20 14.31 -0.98 8.24
N ALA A 21 14.55 0.30 7.98
CA ALA A 21 15.17 1.22 8.93
C ALA A 21 14.19 1.79 9.97
N VAL A 22 12.89 1.50 9.87
CA VAL A 22 11.86 2.03 10.77
C VAL A 22 11.62 1.07 11.94
N GLU A 23 11.95 1.51 13.15
CA GLU A 23 11.67 0.74 14.38
C GLU A 23 10.19 0.82 14.80
N ARG A 24 9.57 2.00 14.66
CA ARG A 24 8.18 2.26 15.04
C ARG A 24 7.41 2.80 13.84
N PRO A 25 6.55 2.00 13.19
CA PRO A 25 5.87 2.42 11.97
C PRO A 25 4.79 3.47 12.25
N GLU A 26 4.69 4.44 11.35
CA GLU A 26 3.57 5.39 11.26
C GLU A 26 2.58 4.89 10.21
N ASP A 27 1.41 5.52 10.11
CA ASP A 27 0.33 5.11 9.21
C ASP A 27 0.78 4.96 7.76
N GLY A 28 1.62 5.89 7.26
CA GLY A 28 2.18 5.82 5.91
C GLY A 28 3.04 4.58 5.69
N HIS A 29 3.86 4.19 6.69
CA HIS A 29 4.70 3.00 6.63
C HIS A 29 3.85 1.72 6.55
N LEU A 30 2.77 1.66 7.33
CA LEU A 30 1.83 0.53 7.30
C LEU A 30 1.12 0.42 5.96
N VAL A 31 0.69 1.56 5.39
CA VAL A 31 0.05 1.60 4.07
C VAL A 31 1.01 1.17 2.96
N ASP A 32 2.26 1.64 2.99
CA ASP A 32 3.29 1.24 2.01
C ASP A 32 3.59 -0.25 2.08
N ALA A 33 3.78 -0.81 3.29
CA ALA A 33 4.02 -2.24 3.47
C ALA A 33 2.85 -3.09 2.95
N ALA A 34 1.61 -2.70 3.25
CA ALA A 34 0.43 -3.41 2.76
C ALA A 34 0.31 -3.36 1.23
N ARG A 35 0.57 -2.19 0.63
CA ARG A 35 0.56 -2.02 -0.83
C ARG A 35 1.59 -2.93 -1.50
N LEU A 36 2.80 -3.02 -0.95
CA LEU A 36 3.86 -3.86 -1.49
C LEU A 36 3.56 -5.35 -1.32
N LEU A 37 3.03 -5.77 -0.17
CA LEU A 37 2.58 -7.16 0.04
C LEU A 37 1.53 -7.57 -0.99
N MET A 38 0.54 -6.72 -1.26
CA MET A 38 -0.47 -6.98 -2.28
C MET A 38 0.12 -7.04 -3.69
N ARG A 39 1.08 -6.16 -4.02
CA ARG A 39 1.72 -6.09 -5.35
C ARG A 39 2.53 -7.35 -5.67
N TYR A 40 3.27 -7.85 -4.68
CA TYR A 40 4.15 -9.00 -4.85
C TYR A 40 3.47 -10.35 -4.52
N ALA A 41 2.20 -10.33 -4.10
CA ALA A 41 1.43 -11.55 -3.83
C ALA A 41 1.31 -12.41 -5.09
N GLY A 42 1.86 -13.63 -5.03
CA GLY A 42 1.80 -14.59 -6.14
C GLY A 42 2.68 -14.23 -7.35
N PHE A 43 3.52 -13.20 -7.26
CA PHE A 43 4.42 -12.85 -8.36
C PHE A 43 5.59 -13.85 -8.47
N PRO A 44 5.85 -14.43 -9.65
CA PRO A 44 6.92 -15.41 -9.86
C PRO A 44 8.30 -14.72 -9.99
N GLY A 45 8.87 -14.27 -8.87
CA GLY A 45 10.17 -13.60 -8.79
C GLY A 45 10.25 -12.64 -7.60
N ALA A 46 11.32 -11.85 -7.46
CA ALA A 46 11.48 -10.86 -6.37
C ALA A 46 11.34 -11.44 -4.94
N ALA A 47 11.98 -12.59 -4.69
CA ALA A 47 12.00 -13.22 -3.37
C ALA A 47 12.62 -12.30 -2.30
N ASP A 48 13.64 -11.53 -2.68
CA ASP A 48 14.25 -10.50 -1.86
C ASP A 48 13.23 -9.49 -1.31
N ILE A 49 12.26 -9.04 -2.13
CA ILE A 49 11.24 -8.07 -1.67
C ILE A 49 10.31 -8.74 -0.67
N ARG A 50 9.85 -9.96 -0.96
CA ARG A 50 8.93 -10.68 -0.07
C ARG A 50 9.57 -11.00 1.27
N ASP A 51 10.79 -11.52 1.26
CA ASP A 51 11.51 -11.92 2.47
C ASP A 51 11.76 -10.71 3.39
N ASP A 52 12.05 -9.55 2.80
CA ASP A 52 12.23 -8.30 3.54
C ASP A 52 10.91 -7.73 4.06
N LEU A 53 9.81 -7.82 3.29
CA LEU A 53 8.48 -7.45 3.78
C LEU A 53 8.06 -8.32 4.97
N GLU A 54 8.35 -9.62 4.94
CA GLU A 54 8.13 -10.48 6.10
C GLU A 54 9.01 -10.09 7.29
N ARG A 55 10.27 -9.70 7.04
CA ARG A 55 11.17 -9.21 8.10
C ARG A 55 10.63 -7.92 8.73
N ILE A 56 10.16 -6.98 7.92
CA ILE A 56 9.53 -5.73 8.37
C ILE A 56 8.36 -6.03 9.31
N LEU A 57 7.46 -6.95 8.93
CA LEU A 57 6.34 -7.34 9.78
C LEU A 57 6.79 -7.93 11.12
N ARG A 58 7.80 -8.81 11.11
CA ARG A 58 8.38 -9.36 12.34
C ARG A 58 8.99 -8.28 13.23
N LEU A 59 9.72 -7.32 12.65
CA LEU A 59 10.30 -6.19 13.39
C LEU A 59 9.22 -5.34 14.07
N TRP A 60 8.08 -5.14 13.41
CA TRP A 60 6.97 -4.37 13.96
C TRP A 60 6.02 -5.17 14.85
N GLY A 61 6.27 -6.47 15.04
CA GLY A 61 5.41 -7.38 15.81
C GLY A 61 4.02 -7.54 15.19
N LEU A 62 3.93 -7.52 13.86
CA LEU A 62 2.68 -7.65 13.11
C LEU A 62 2.67 -8.94 12.29
N ASP A 63 1.48 -9.48 12.09
CA ASP A 63 1.19 -10.38 10.98
C ASP A 63 0.44 -9.63 9.87
N VAL A 64 0.24 -10.30 8.74
CA VAL A 64 -0.46 -9.73 7.57
C VAL A 64 -1.90 -9.33 7.92
N ALA A 65 -2.59 -10.10 8.76
CA ALA A 65 -3.98 -9.83 9.13
C ALA A 65 -4.10 -8.55 9.97
N ALA A 66 -3.24 -8.38 10.97
CA ALA A 66 -3.13 -7.20 11.81
C ALA A 66 -2.71 -5.98 11.00
N LEU A 67 -1.76 -6.13 10.07
CA LEU A 67 -1.40 -5.06 9.14
C LEU A 67 -2.61 -4.62 8.33
N HIS A 68 -3.33 -5.56 7.70
CA HIS A 68 -4.51 -5.24 6.88
C HIS A 68 -5.65 -4.63 7.72
N ALA A 69 -5.83 -5.05 8.96
CA ALA A 69 -6.82 -4.46 9.86
C ALA A 69 -6.49 -3.00 10.18
N ARG A 70 -5.22 -2.72 10.51
CA ARG A 70 -4.74 -1.35 10.79
C ARG A 70 -4.84 -0.46 9.56
N THR A 71 -4.41 -0.94 8.39
CA THR A 71 -4.50 -0.14 7.16
C THR A 71 -5.95 0.17 6.80
N ARG A 72 -6.89 -0.77 6.93
CA ARG A 72 -8.32 -0.45 6.74
C ARG A 72 -8.81 0.65 7.68
N ALA A 73 -8.41 0.63 8.95
CA ALA A 73 -8.76 1.69 9.90
C ALA A 73 -8.17 3.05 9.49
N ILE A 74 -6.90 3.07 9.05
CA ILE A 74 -6.21 4.26 8.54
C ILE A 74 -6.96 4.87 7.34
N TRP A 75 -7.36 4.04 6.38
CA TRP A 75 -8.14 4.48 5.21
C TRP A 75 -9.52 5.01 5.60
N ALA A 76 -10.20 4.36 6.55
CA ALA A 76 -11.49 4.79 7.09
C ALA A 76 -11.39 6.13 7.84
N ALA A 77 -10.24 6.42 8.47
CA ALA A 77 -9.96 7.69 9.13
C ALA A 77 -9.63 8.84 8.16
N GLY A 78 -9.63 8.59 6.84
CA GLY A 78 -9.45 9.62 5.82
C GLY A 78 -8.01 9.75 5.28
N PHE A 79 -7.08 8.89 5.69
CA PHE A 79 -5.73 8.89 5.15
C PHE A 79 -5.75 8.65 3.63
N ARG A 80 -5.03 9.48 2.86
CA ARG A 80 -4.85 9.32 1.42
C ARG A 80 -3.37 9.51 1.07
N PRO A 81 -2.67 8.47 0.60
CA PRO A 81 -1.27 8.61 0.21
C PRO A 81 -1.15 9.59 -0.96
N GLY A 82 -0.23 10.54 -0.87
CA GLY A 82 0.00 11.56 -1.92
C GLY A 82 -0.96 12.76 -1.88
N SER A 83 -1.97 12.76 -1.01
CA SER A 83 -2.73 13.98 -0.73
C SER A 83 -1.93 14.85 0.23
N ALA A 84 -1.21 15.84 -0.31
CA ALA A 84 -1.01 17.09 0.43
C ALA A 84 -2.39 17.60 0.90
N PRO A 85 -2.48 18.39 1.99
CA PRO A 85 -3.76 18.90 2.48
C PRO A 85 -4.36 19.84 1.43
N VAL A 86 -5.11 19.27 0.48
CA VAL A 86 -6.12 20.00 -0.26
C VAL A 86 -7.25 20.19 0.72
N ALA A 87 -7.20 21.35 1.39
CA ALA A 87 -8.36 21.92 2.05
C ALA A 87 -9.56 21.76 1.10
N GLU A 88 -10.60 21.15 1.65
CA GLU A 88 -12.01 21.15 1.24
C GLU A 88 -12.39 21.35 -0.23
N ALA A 89 -13.36 20.54 -0.65
CA ALA A 89 -14.18 20.66 -1.85
C ALA A 89 -13.58 20.10 -3.15
N VAL A 90 -13.85 18.82 -3.39
CA VAL A 90 -14.37 18.42 -4.71
C VAL A 90 -15.67 17.67 -4.52
N GLY A 91 -16.75 18.34 -4.92
CA GLY A 91 -18.12 17.87 -4.82
C GLY A 91 -18.36 16.65 -5.70
N SER A 92 -19.22 15.77 -5.20
CA SER A 92 -19.80 14.65 -5.93
C SER A 92 -20.63 15.18 -7.10
N GLY A 93 -20.00 15.34 -8.27
CA GLY A 93 -20.69 15.51 -9.55
C GLY A 93 -21.13 14.17 -10.11
N PHE A 94 -22.03 13.47 -9.40
CA PHE A 94 -22.81 12.37 -9.95
C PHE A 94 -24.19 12.92 -10.29
N ASP A 95 -24.33 13.45 -11.50
CA ASP A 95 -25.63 13.65 -12.14
C ASP A 95 -25.55 13.04 -13.54
N THR A 96 -26.06 11.81 -13.69
CA THR A 96 -26.42 11.26 -15.01
C THR A 96 -27.94 11.18 -15.08
N ALA A 97 -28.58 12.35 -15.12
CA ALA A 97 -29.93 12.47 -15.65
C ALA A 97 -29.81 12.74 -17.15
N SER A 98 -30.07 11.71 -17.95
CA SER A 98 -30.59 11.90 -19.29
C SER A 98 -31.76 10.95 -19.42
N ASP A 99 -32.92 11.54 -19.13
CA ASP A 99 -34.26 10.98 -19.33
C ASP A 99 -34.36 10.46 -20.77
N ASP A 100 -34.64 9.17 -20.90
CA ASP A 100 -35.12 8.57 -22.14
C ASP A 100 -36.60 8.97 -22.29
N ALA A 101 -36.90 9.86 -23.24
CA ALA A 101 -38.27 10.22 -23.57
C ALA A 101 -38.44 10.52 -25.08
N SER A 102 -38.86 9.46 -25.77
CA SER A 102 -39.80 9.39 -26.92
C SER A 102 -39.48 10.10 -28.24
#